data_AF-A0A520K8U4-F1
#
_entry.id   AF-A0A520K8U4-F1
#
_cell.length_a   1.000
_cell.length_b   1.000
_cell.length_c   1.000
_cell.angle_alpha   90.00
_cell.angle_beta   90.00
_cell.angle_gamma   90.00
#
_symmetry.space_group_name_H-M   'P 1'
#
loop_
_entity.id
_entity.type
_entity.pdbx_description
1 polymer ?
#
loop_
_entity_poly.entity_id
_entity_poly.type
_entity_poly.pdbx_seq_one_letter_code
_entity_poly.pdbx_strand_id
1 'polypeptide(L)'
;MAEGICYICNQTYTAASKDAVVDQIVEHMMAQHWGHVRRDTLETKNKFDKCPNCGATLGKPLVKCPNCGADLIEQFARKTTKGYIKG
;
A
#
# COMPACT_ATOMS: atom_id res chain seq x y z
N MET A 1 12.48 -17.21 4.67
CA MET A 1 11.94 -16.76 3.37
C MET A 1 10.48 -16.45 3.57
N ALA A 2 9.99 -15.37 3.00
CA ALA A 2 8.59 -14.97 3.06
C ALA A 2 8.00 -15.02 1.65
N GLU A 3 6.69 -15.22 1.57
CA GLU A 3 5.93 -15.26 0.33
C GLU A 3 4.74 -14.31 0.41
N GLY A 4 4.32 -13.75 -0.73
CA GLY A 4 3.16 -12.88 -0.77
C GLY A 4 2.55 -12.83 -2.17
N ILE A 5 1.33 -12.35 -2.24
CA ILE A 5 0.60 -12.18 -3.49
C ILE A 5 0.16 -10.73 -3.69
N CYS A 6 0.23 -10.24 -4.93
CA CYS A 6 -0.41 -9.00 -5.31
C CYS A 6 -1.93 -9.19 -5.27
N TYR A 7 -2.64 -8.37 -4.49
CA TYR A 7 -4.09 -8.51 -4.31
C TYR A 7 -4.92 -8.17 -5.57
N ILE A 8 -4.29 -7.55 -6.58
CA ILE A 8 -4.96 -7.07 -7.79
C ILE A 8 -4.88 -8.11 -8.91
N CYS A 9 -3.71 -8.71 -9.12
CA CYS A 9 -3.44 -9.62 -10.23
C CYS A 9 -3.05 -11.05 -9.79
N ASN A 10 -3.03 -11.31 -8.48
CA ASN A 10 -2.64 -12.60 -7.90
C ASN A 10 -1.21 -13.08 -8.22
N GLN A 11 -0.34 -12.22 -8.77
CA GLN A 11 1.08 -12.56 -8.98
C GLN A 11 1.78 -12.82 -7.65
N THR A 12 2.58 -13.89 -7.59
CA THR A 12 3.32 -14.33 -6.41
C THR A 12 4.72 -13.71 -6.35
N TYR A 13 5.19 -13.45 -5.13
CA TYR A 13 6.51 -12.88 -4.83
C TYR A 13 7.13 -13.61 -3.65
N THR A 14 8.43 -13.84 -3.72
CA THR A 14 9.20 -14.49 -2.65
C THR A 14 10.49 -13.72 -2.41
N ALA A 15 10.83 -13.52 -1.13
CA ALA A 15 12.05 -12.82 -0.73
C ALA A 15 12.60 -13.33 0.61
N ALA A 16 13.77 -12.83 0.98
CA ALA A 16 14.44 -13.18 2.23
C ALA A 16 13.60 -12.84 3.48
N SER A 17 12.80 -11.77 3.43
CA SER A 17 12.03 -11.24 4.56
C SER A 17 10.67 -10.72 4.12
N LYS A 18 9.71 -10.64 5.07
CA LYS A 18 8.36 -10.10 4.81
C LYS A 18 8.43 -8.68 4.24
N ASP A 19 9.32 -7.84 4.77
CA ASP A 19 9.50 -6.46 4.32
C ASP A 19 9.97 -6.38 2.86
N ALA A 20 10.96 -7.20 2.47
CA ALA A 20 11.41 -7.30 1.09
C ALA A 20 10.29 -7.77 0.13
N VAL A 21 9.42 -8.69 0.55
CA VAL A 21 8.23 -9.06 -0.23
C VAL A 21 7.25 -7.88 -0.35
N VAL A 22 7.06 -7.10 0.72
CA VAL A 22 6.24 -5.87 0.66
C VAL A 22 6.78 -4.93 -0.39
N ASP A 23 8.08 -4.62 -0.35
CA ASP A 23 8.68 -3.67 -1.30
C ASP A 23 8.53 -4.13 -2.74
N GLN A 24 8.77 -5.41 -3.05
CA GLN A 24 8.58 -5.97 -4.39
C GLN A 24 7.12 -5.83 -4.88
N ILE A 25 6.15 -6.20 -4.03
CA ILE A 25 4.74 -6.14 -4.41
C ILE A 25 4.30 -4.68 -4.56
N VAL A 26 4.76 -3.78 -3.68
CA VAL A 26 4.42 -2.35 -3.73
C VAL A 26 4.98 -1.69 -4.98
N GLU A 27 6.25 -1.95 -5.32
CA GLU A 27 6.85 -1.47 -6.57
C GLU A 27 6.04 -1.93 -7.79
N HIS A 28 5.69 -3.22 -7.85
CA HIS A 28 4.85 -3.75 -8.91
C HIS A 28 3.47 -3.07 -8.97
N MET A 29 2.78 -2.91 -7.84
CA MET A 29 1.46 -2.29 -7.81
C MET A 29 1.52 -0.83 -8.25
N MET A 30 2.55 -0.08 -7.85
CA MET A 30 2.73 1.31 -8.24
C MET A 30 3.13 1.46 -9.71
N ALA A 31 3.82 0.47 -10.29
CA ALA A 31 4.18 0.48 -11.71
C ALA A 31 3.03 0.01 -12.63
N GLN A 32 2.33 -1.06 -12.27
CA GLN A 32 1.38 -1.75 -13.17
C GLN A 32 -0.09 -1.49 -12.84
N HIS A 33 -0.39 -1.11 -11.60
CA HIS A 33 -1.75 -1.06 -11.07
C HIS A 33 -2.08 0.27 -10.37
N TRP A 34 -1.29 1.33 -10.60
CA TRP A 34 -1.46 2.61 -9.92
C TRP A 34 -2.89 3.14 -9.96
N GLY A 35 -3.57 3.02 -11.11
CA GLY A 35 -4.97 3.43 -11.27
C GLY A 35 -5.93 2.66 -10.35
N HIS A 36 -5.70 1.36 -10.16
CA HIS A 36 -6.51 0.52 -9.28
C HIS A 36 -6.22 0.83 -7.80
N VAL A 37 -4.95 0.95 -7.42
CA VAL A 37 -4.55 1.32 -6.04
C VAL A 37 -5.09 2.70 -5.68
N ARG A 38 -4.95 3.69 -6.58
CA ARG A 38 -5.47 5.05 -6.39
C ARG A 38 -6.97 5.07 -6.21
N ARG A 39 -7.70 4.34 -7.05
CA ARG A 39 -9.17 4.23 -6.94
C ARG A 39 -9.57 3.66 -5.58
N ASP A 40 -8.97 2.55 -5.16
CA ASP A 40 -9.30 1.91 -3.87
C ASP A 40 -8.97 2.81 -2.67
N THR A 41 -7.87 3.55 -2.77
CA THR A 41 -7.44 4.56 -1.79
C THR A 41 -8.35 5.79 -1.74
N LEU A 42 -9.16 6.08 -2.77
CA LEU A 42 -9.98 7.30 -2.81
C LEU A 42 -11.49 7.05 -2.72
N GLU A 43 -12.01 5.93 -3.24
CA GLU A 43 -13.45 5.75 -3.41
C GLU A 43 -14.17 5.11 -2.21
N THR A 44 -13.66 4.02 -1.63
CA THR A 44 -14.53 3.20 -0.75
C THR A 44 -13.82 2.50 0.40
N LYS A 45 -12.49 2.41 0.38
CA LYS A 45 -11.71 1.70 1.41
C LYS A 45 -10.61 2.55 2.06
N ASN A 46 -10.67 3.86 1.90
CA ASN A 46 -9.72 4.74 2.57
C ASN A 46 -9.96 4.81 4.08
N LYS A 47 -9.27 3.95 4.83
CA LYS A 47 -9.24 3.95 6.30
C LYS A 47 -7.96 4.58 6.82
N PHE A 48 -7.61 5.75 6.30
CA PHE A 48 -6.57 6.57 6.93
C PHE A 48 -7.23 7.75 7.63
N ASP A 49 -7.70 7.53 8.86
CA ASP A 49 -8.05 8.61 9.78
C ASP A 49 -6.81 9.40 10.20
N LYS A 50 -5.64 8.75 10.17
CA LYS A 50 -4.33 9.34 10.45
C LYS A 50 -3.32 8.90 9.41
N CYS A 51 -2.39 9.79 9.10
CA CYS A 51 -1.25 9.47 8.25
C CYS A 51 -0.39 8.41 8.96
N PRO A 52 -0.10 7.26 8.31
CA PRO A 52 0.73 6.22 8.91
C PRO A 52 2.21 6.61 9.02
N ASN A 53 2.62 7.70 8.35
CA ASN A 53 3.99 8.20 8.37
C ASN A 53 4.24 9.22 9.49
N CYS A 54 3.40 10.26 9.62
CA CYS A 54 3.59 11.32 10.62
C CYS A 54 2.53 11.36 11.73
N GLY A 55 1.47 10.55 11.65
CA GLY A 55 0.39 10.52 12.64
C GLY A 55 -0.64 11.65 12.53
N ALA A 56 -0.49 12.60 11.59
CA ALA A 56 -1.42 13.69 11.38
C ALA A 56 -2.83 13.19 11.01
N THR A 57 -3.87 13.81 11.55
CA THR A 57 -5.26 13.46 11.24
C THR A 57 -5.60 13.81 9.79
N LEU A 58 -6.04 12.82 9.03
CA LEU A 58 -6.48 12.97 7.64
C LEU A 58 -8.01 12.89 7.63
N GLY A 59 -8.68 14.03 7.55
CA GLY A 59 -10.14 14.08 7.61
C GLY A 59 -10.86 13.60 6.35
N LYS A 60 -10.12 13.31 5.26
CA LYS A 60 -10.65 12.96 3.93
C LYS A 60 -9.69 12.04 3.20
N PRO A 61 -10.17 11.26 2.21
CA PRO A 61 -9.31 10.57 1.26
C PRO A 61 -8.43 11.58 0.50
N LEU A 62 -7.12 11.40 0.65
CA LEU A 62 -6.09 12.27 0.10
C LEU A 62 -5.06 11.39 -0.60
N VAL A 63 -4.49 11.90 -1.69
CA VAL A 63 -3.40 11.23 -2.43
C VAL A 63 -2.07 11.41 -1.69
N LYS A 64 -1.87 12.58 -1.08
CA LYS A 64 -0.67 12.91 -0.30
C LYS A 64 -1.05 13.54 1.02
N CYS A 65 -0.25 13.27 2.04
CA CYS A 65 -0.41 13.92 3.34
C CYS A 65 0.00 15.40 3.25
N PRO A 66 -0.86 16.36 3.61
CA PRO A 66 -0.51 17.78 3.58
C PRO A 66 0.48 18.20 4.69
N ASN A 67 0.73 17.33 5.68
CA ASN A 67 1.61 17.63 6.80
C ASN A 67 3.06 17.18 6.56
N CYS A 68 3.26 15.95 6.07
CA CYS A 68 4.60 15.40 5.83
C CYS A 68 4.94 15.12 4.35
N GLY A 69 3.96 15.25 3.44
CA GLY A 69 4.16 14.99 2.01
C GLY A 69 4.16 13.50 1.62
N ALA A 70 3.94 12.57 2.56
CA ALA A 70 3.92 11.14 2.27
C ALA A 70 2.82 10.77 1.26
N ASP A 71 3.14 9.87 0.34
CA ASP A 71 2.21 9.37 -0.66
C ASP A 71 1.26 8.34 -0.05
N LEU A 72 0.00 8.73 0.13
CA LEU A 72 -1.00 7.90 0.79
C LEU A 72 -1.45 6.72 -0.09
N ILE A 73 -1.25 6.79 -1.41
CA ILE A 73 -1.51 5.68 -2.32
C ILE A 73 -0.47 4.59 -2.10
N GLU A 74 0.81 4.97 -2.00
CA GLU A 74 1.87 4.02 -1.64
C GLU A 74 1.68 3.45 -0.23
N GLN A 75 1.30 4.30 0.73
CA GLN A 75 1.03 3.83 2.10
C GLN A 75 -0.16 2.86 2.16
N PHE A 76 -1.19 3.09 1.33
CA PHE A 76 -2.29 2.15 1.16
C PHE A 76 -1.80 0.82 0.61
N ALA A 77 -1.01 0.84 -0.48
CA ALA A 77 -0.39 -0.32 -1.07
C ALA A 77 0.42 -1.13 -0.02
N ARG A 78 1.31 -0.47 0.74
CA ARG A 78 2.09 -1.11 1.82
C ARG A 78 1.20 -1.74 2.88
N LYS A 79 0.13 -1.06 3.32
CA LYS A 79 -0.80 -1.56 4.33
C LYS A 79 -1.58 -2.77 3.83
N THR A 80 -2.09 -2.71 2.60
CA THR A 80 -2.87 -3.79 1.99
C THR A 80 -2.00 -5.02 1.77
N THR A 81 -0.83 -4.87 1.16
CA THR A 81 0.11 -5.97 0.90
C THR A 81 0.49 -6.75 2.15
N LYS A 82 0.66 -6.09 3.30
CA LYS A 82 0.94 -6.79 4.57
C LYS A 82 -0.11 -7.85 4.94
N GLY A 83 -1.37 -7.68 4.51
CA GLY A 83 -2.43 -8.68 4.71
C GLY A 83 -2.37 -9.89 3.77
N TYR A 84 -1.58 -9.80 2.69
CA TYR A 84 -1.43 -10.84 1.67
C TYR A 84 -0.07 -11.54 1.71
N ILE A 85 0.72 -11.31 2.77
CA ILE A 85 2.02 -11.94 3.00
C ILE A 85 1.85 -13.08 3.99
N LYS A 86 2.46 -14.23 3.67
CA LYS A 86 2.62 -15.37 4.55
C LYS A 86 4.11 -15.54 4.88
N GLY A 87 4.38 -15.93 6.12
CA GLY A 87 5.72 -16.29 6.57
C GLY A 87 5.83 -16.34 8.07
#